data_AF-A0A6B2KRZ1-F1
#
_entry.id   AF-A0A6B2KRZ1-F1
#
_cell.length_a   1.000
_cell.length_b   1.000
_cell.length_c   1.000
_cell.angle_alpha   90.00
_cell.angle_beta   90.00
_cell.angle_gamma   90.00
#
_symmetry.space_group_name_H-M   'P 1'
#
loop_
_entity.id
_entity.type
_entity.pdbx_description
1 polymer ?
#
loop_
_entity_poly.entity_id
_entity_poly.type
_entity_poly.pdbx_seq_one_letter_code
_entity_poly.pdbx_strand_id
1 'polypeptide(L)'
;MEWVAVVQQLNRDLLAIEIARSGLALQQRAIRAIPLIDQESSLPVSKSEFKELGSASIIAEQVSAEALIGLVANSIETFSIRIHRHLSVEWEPFTKPRNDLRFFGRPRQFRALNNVFKHQEGFIEAASSRSARFLVDDGYFPDCTYLKHLPASSIVPEFELAVFEAFAHLYEIALSVAGIPVRHSGKSGQDLMQSLREFAVFPIIEPTLWRS
;
A
#
# COMPACT_ATOMS: atom_id res chain seq x y z
N MET A 1 -17.49 17.45 14.80
CA MET A 1 -17.30 17.60 13.34
C MET A 1 -15.87 17.33 12.88
N GLU A 2 -14.86 17.44 13.75
CA GLU A 2 -13.44 17.41 13.32
C GLU A 2 -12.94 16.01 12.88
N TRP A 3 -13.46 14.94 13.46
CA TRP A 3 -13.12 13.56 13.05
C TRP A 3 -13.56 13.25 11.61
N VAL A 4 -14.62 13.91 11.12
CA VAL A 4 -15.15 13.71 9.76
C VAL A 4 -14.11 14.13 8.73
N ALA A 5 -13.37 15.21 8.97
CA ALA A 5 -12.32 15.67 8.05
C ALA A 5 -11.16 14.66 7.95
N VAL A 6 -10.80 14.02 9.07
CA VAL A 6 -9.77 12.98 9.11
C VAL A 6 -10.24 11.73 8.34
N VAL A 7 -11.49 11.30 8.57
CA VAL A 7 -12.09 10.15 7.87
C VAL A 7 -12.26 10.42 6.38
N GLN A 8 -12.70 11.62 5.98
CA GLN A 8 -12.81 11.99 4.57
C GLN A 8 -11.46 11.99 3.85
N GLN A 9 -10.38 12.40 4.53
CA GLN A 9 -9.03 12.26 3.99
C GLN A 9 -8.69 10.78 3.75
N LEU A 10 -8.88 9.93 4.77
CA LEU A 10 -8.62 8.49 4.64
C LEU A 10 -9.41 7.86 3.49
N ASN A 11 -10.68 8.25 3.31
CA ASN A 11 -11.50 7.76 2.21
C ASN A 11 -10.92 8.14 0.84
N ARG A 12 -10.49 9.39 0.68
CA ARG A 12 -9.87 9.87 -0.57
C ARG A 12 -8.54 9.19 -0.85
N ASP A 13 -7.74 8.99 0.18
CA ASP A 13 -6.45 8.32 0.08
C ASP A 13 -6.63 6.84 -0.33
N LEU A 14 -7.55 6.12 0.31
CA LEU A 14 -7.83 4.73 -0.04
C LEU A 14 -8.39 4.61 -1.45
N LEU A 15 -9.27 5.53 -1.87
CA LEU A 15 -9.75 5.60 -3.25
C LEU A 15 -8.61 5.83 -4.25
N ALA A 16 -7.73 6.80 -3.99
CA ALA A 16 -6.61 7.12 -4.87
C ALA A 16 -5.66 5.91 -5.02
N ILE A 17 -5.41 5.18 -3.93
CA ILE A 17 -4.62 3.95 -3.94
C ILE A 17 -5.32 2.85 -4.76
N GLU A 18 -6.63 2.64 -4.60
CA GLU A 18 -7.38 1.67 -5.40
C GLU A 18 -7.38 2.01 -6.90
N ILE A 19 -7.50 3.29 -7.26
CA ILE A 19 -7.39 3.76 -8.65
C ILE A 19 -6.00 3.47 -9.20
N ALA A 20 -4.94 3.85 -8.48
CA ALA A 20 -3.57 3.61 -8.88
C ALA A 20 -3.29 2.11 -9.07
N ARG A 21 -3.70 1.29 -8.09
CA ARG A 21 -3.55 -0.17 -8.15
C ARG A 21 -4.28 -0.76 -9.36
N SER A 22 -5.50 -0.32 -9.63
CA SER A 22 -6.27 -0.79 -10.79
C SER A 22 -5.60 -0.40 -12.11
N GLY A 23 -5.11 0.83 -12.23
CA GLY A 23 -4.37 1.30 -13.40
C GLY A 23 -3.08 0.53 -13.64
N LEU A 24 -2.30 0.27 -12.58
CA LEU A 24 -1.07 -0.52 -12.65
C LEU A 24 -1.36 -1.98 -13.05
N ALA A 25 -2.43 -2.57 -12.53
CA ALA A 25 -2.86 -3.92 -12.92
C ALA A 25 -3.25 -4.00 -14.40
N LEU A 26 -3.89 -2.95 -14.95
CA LEU A 26 -4.19 -2.88 -16.39
C LEU A 26 -2.90 -2.81 -17.23
N GLN A 27 -1.92 -2.01 -16.82
CA GLN A 27 -0.63 -1.93 -17.50
C GLN A 27 0.11 -3.28 -17.48
N GLN A 28 0.14 -3.96 -16.34
CA GLN A 28 0.75 -5.29 -16.23
C GLN A 28 0.06 -6.32 -17.13
N ARG A 29 -1.28 -6.31 -17.18
CA ARG A 29 -2.04 -7.18 -18.10
C ARG A 29 -1.73 -6.87 -19.56
N ALA A 30 -1.59 -5.58 -19.92
CA ALA A 30 -1.24 -5.17 -21.27
C ALA A 30 0.15 -5.69 -21.67
N ILE A 31 1.16 -5.59 -20.80
CA ILE A 31 2.51 -6.13 -21.06
C ILE A 31 2.45 -7.64 -21.25
N ARG A 32 1.73 -8.36 -20.38
CA ARG A 32 1.58 -9.83 -20.46
C ARG A 32 0.76 -10.30 -21.67
N ALA A 33 -0.02 -9.41 -22.28
CA ALA A 33 -0.80 -9.70 -23.48
C ALA A 33 -0.04 -9.45 -24.79
N ILE A 34 1.19 -8.93 -24.74
CA ILE A 34 2.01 -8.72 -25.94
C ILE A 34 2.30 -10.09 -26.58
N PRO A 35 1.96 -10.30 -27.87
CA PRO A 35 2.19 -11.58 -28.54
C PRO A 35 3.68 -11.94 -28.58
N LEU A 36 3.99 -13.21 -28.30
CA LEU A 36 5.34 -13.76 -28.46
C LEU A 36 5.57 -14.40 -29.84
N ILE A 37 4.60 -14.23 -30.73
CA ILE A 37 4.65 -14.63 -32.14
C ILE A 37 4.41 -13.36 -32.93
N ASP A 38 5.30 -13.07 -33.88
CA ASP A 38 5.12 -12.00 -34.84
C ASP A 38 3.94 -12.32 -35.75
N GLN A 39 3.00 -11.38 -35.86
CA GLN A 39 1.76 -11.57 -36.61
C GLN A 39 1.99 -11.57 -38.13
N GLU A 40 3.06 -10.93 -38.61
CA GLU A 40 3.36 -10.88 -40.05
C GLU A 40 4.10 -12.13 -40.52
N SER A 41 5.10 -12.57 -39.76
CA SER A 41 5.91 -13.73 -40.14
C SER A 41 5.40 -15.07 -39.59
N SER A 42 4.47 -15.06 -38.62
CA SER A 42 4.06 -16.24 -37.83
C SER A 42 5.23 -16.95 -37.12
N LEU A 43 6.37 -16.28 -36.98
CA LEU A 43 7.55 -16.79 -36.29
C LEU A 43 7.59 -16.29 -34.84
N PRO A 44 8.23 -17.02 -33.91
CA PRO A 44 8.50 -16.51 -32.58
C PRO A 44 9.27 -15.19 -32.63
N VAL A 45 8.97 -14.27 -31.70
CA VAL A 45 9.76 -13.04 -31.52
C VAL A 45 11.22 -13.37 -31.23
N SER A 46 12.11 -12.44 -31.55
CA SER A 46 13.54 -12.63 -31.35
C SER A 46 13.89 -12.82 -29.87
N LYS A 47 15.04 -13.47 -29.60
CA LYS A 47 15.55 -13.65 -28.23
C LYS A 47 15.77 -12.31 -27.51
N SER A 48 16.13 -11.25 -28.23
CA SER A 48 16.27 -9.89 -27.69
C SER A 48 14.92 -9.34 -27.23
N GLU A 49 13.90 -9.38 -28.09
CA GLU A 49 12.56 -8.89 -27.76
C GLU A 49 11.96 -9.66 -26.58
N PHE A 50 12.12 -10.99 -26.56
CA PHE A 50 11.67 -11.80 -25.43
C PHE A 50 12.30 -11.37 -24.10
N LYS A 51 13.61 -11.06 -24.09
CA LYS A 51 14.31 -10.57 -22.90
C LYS A 51 13.84 -9.18 -22.47
N GLU A 52 13.58 -8.29 -23.43
CA GLU A 52 13.06 -6.95 -23.16
C GLU A 52 11.68 -7.01 -22.53
N LEU A 53 10.77 -7.86 -23.06
CA LEU A 53 9.43 -8.07 -22.49
C LEU A 53 9.48 -8.64 -21.07
N GLY A 54 10.35 -9.62 -20.84
CA GLY A 54 10.58 -10.17 -19.49
C GLY A 54 11.09 -9.10 -18.51
N SER A 55 12.05 -8.30 -18.95
CA SER A 55 12.61 -7.20 -18.14
C SER A 55 11.57 -6.12 -17.84
N ALA A 56 10.77 -5.74 -18.85
CA ALA A 56 9.68 -4.77 -18.69
C ALA A 56 8.63 -5.24 -17.69
N SER A 57 8.30 -6.55 -17.68
CA SER A 57 7.37 -7.12 -16.72
C SER A 57 7.88 -7.02 -15.27
N ILE A 58 9.15 -7.37 -15.05
CA ILE A 58 9.79 -7.27 -13.73
C ILE A 58 9.85 -5.82 -13.25
N ILE A 59 10.25 -4.89 -14.13
CA ILE A 59 10.32 -3.46 -13.82
C ILE A 59 8.93 -2.93 -13.48
N ALA A 60 7.90 -3.30 -14.25
CA ALA A 60 6.53 -2.86 -14.00
C ALA A 60 6.01 -3.36 -12.64
N GLU A 61 6.30 -4.60 -12.26
CA GLU A 61 5.95 -5.14 -10.94
C GLU A 61 6.66 -4.40 -9.81
N GLN A 62 7.96 -4.12 -9.96
CA GLN A 62 8.75 -3.39 -8.97
C GLN A 62 8.25 -1.95 -8.78
N VAL A 63 8.09 -1.21 -9.88
CA VAL A 63 7.58 0.18 -9.87
C VAL A 63 6.18 0.22 -9.26
N SER A 64 5.34 -0.77 -9.55
CA SER A 64 4.00 -0.86 -8.97
C SER A 64 4.05 -1.02 -7.45
N ALA A 65 4.91 -1.92 -6.95
CA ALA A 65 5.07 -2.14 -5.52
C ALA A 65 5.60 -0.90 -4.80
N GLU A 66 6.66 -0.28 -5.33
CA GLU A 66 7.26 0.94 -4.77
C GLU A 66 6.27 2.10 -4.75
N ALA A 67 5.53 2.32 -5.84
CA ALA A 67 4.53 3.37 -5.93
C ALA A 67 3.43 3.18 -4.89
N LEU A 68 2.89 1.96 -4.75
CA LEU A 68 1.83 1.67 -3.78
C LEU A 68 2.34 1.78 -2.33
N ILE A 69 3.56 1.30 -2.04
CA ILE A 69 4.20 1.48 -0.73
C ILE A 69 4.34 2.97 -0.41
N GLY A 70 4.81 3.76 -1.38
CA GLY A 70 4.96 5.20 -1.25
C GLY A 70 3.64 5.92 -0.98
N LEU A 71 2.57 5.56 -1.70
CA LEU A 71 1.23 6.13 -1.51
C LEU A 71 0.69 5.83 -0.12
N VAL A 72 0.75 4.56 0.32
CA VAL A 72 0.29 4.16 1.67
C VAL A 72 1.09 4.86 2.77
N ALA A 73 2.43 4.89 2.63
CA ALA A 73 3.31 5.57 3.58
C ALA A 73 3.04 7.08 3.68
N ASN A 74 2.66 7.71 2.56
CA ASN A 74 2.26 9.11 2.51
C ASN A 74 0.88 9.35 3.16
N SER A 75 -0.08 8.46 2.95
CA SER A 75 -1.39 8.51 3.64
C SER A 75 -1.24 8.38 5.15
N ILE A 76 -0.35 7.51 5.63
CA ILE A 76 -0.03 7.35 7.05
C ILE A 76 0.55 8.66 7.63
N GLU A 77 1.49 9.29 6.94
CA GLU A 77 2.09 10.56 7.36
C GLU A 77 1.07 11.70 7.38
N THR A 78 0.26 11.80 6.33
CA THR A 78 -0.83 12.79 6.25
C THR A 78 -1.85 12.58 7.35
N PHE A 79 -2.19 11.32 7.66
CA PHE A 79 -3.07 10.96 8.76
C PHE A 79 -2.51 11.40 10.11
N SER A 80 -1.23 11.12 10.41
CA SER A 80 -0.56 11.54 11.64
C SER A 80 -0.66 13.07 11.85
N ILE A 81 -0.41 13.85 10.80
CA ILE A 81 -0.53 15.31 10.84
C ILE A 81 -1.98 15.73 11.09
N ARG A 82 -2.94 15.13 10.36
CA ARG A 82 -4.35 15.51 10.45
C ARG A 82 -4.98 15.13 11.77
N ILE A 83 -4.68 13.96 12.32
CA ILE A 83 -5.27 13.55 13.59
C ILE A 83 -4.77 14.43 14.74
N HIS A 84 -3.50 14.85 14.71
CA HIS A 84 -3.00 15.84 15.65
C HIS A 84 -3.71 17.18 15.47
N ARG A 85 -3.79 17.69 14.23
CA ARG A 85 -4.41 18.98 13.94
C ARG A 85 -5.90 19.05 14.26
N HIS A 86 -6.64 17.98 13.98
CA HIS A 86 -8.11 17.99 14.07
C HIS A 86 -8.64 17.34 15.34
N LEU A 87 -7.92 16.41 15.95
CA LEU A 87 -8.38 15.70 17.16
C LEU A 87 -7.44 15.89 18.36
N SER A 88 -6.39 16.71 18.23
CA SER A 88 -5.39 16.94 19.28
C SER A 88 -4.72 15.65 19.79
N VAL A 89 -4.66 14.61 18.94
CA VAL A 89 -4.01 13.34 19.26
C VAL A 89 -2.68 13.24 18.53
N GLU A 90 -1.60 13.17 19.30
CA GLU A 90 -0.27 12.85 18.75
C GLU A 90 -0.16 11.34 18.53
N TRP A 91 -0.11 10.93 17.27
CA TRP A 91 0.09 9.55 16.87
C TRP A 91 1.17 9.45 15.80
N GLU A 92 2.08 8.49 15.96
CA GLU A 92 3.07 8.16 14.94
C GLU A 92 3.47 6.67 15.09
N PRO A 93 3.58 5.91 13.99
CA PRO A 93 3.80 4.47 14.03
C PRO A 93 4.98 3.98 14.88
N PHE A 94 6.11 4.70 14.95
CA PHE A 94 7.32 4.25 15.64
C PHE A 94 7.47 4.83 17.05
N THR A 95 7.00 6.05 17.29
CA THR A 95 7.24 6.80 18.53
C THR A 95 6.04 6.83 19.47
N LYS A 96 4.81 6.84 18.93
CA LYS A 96 3.56 6.80 19.71
C LYS A 96 2.56 5.81 19.12
N PRO A 97 2.92 4.52 19.05
CA PRO A 97 2.06 3.53 18.43
C PRO A 97 0.85 3.18 19.28
N ARG A 98 -0.27 2.88 18.61
CA ARG A 98 -1.47 2.30 19.22
C ARG A 98 -1.42 0.77 19.14
N ASN A 99 -0.51 0.18 19.90
CA ASN A 99 -0.34 -1.29 19.97
C ASN A 99 -1.58 -2.02 20.52
N ASP A 100 -2.47 -1.29 21.17
CA ASP A 100 -3.77 -1.76 21.68
C ASP A 100 -4.78 -2.03 20.56
N LEU A 101 -4.57 -1.48 19.36
CA LEU A 101 -5.44 -1.66 18.21
C LEU A 101 -4.91 -2.74 17.26
N ARG A 102 -5.83 -3.33 16.48
CA ARG A 102 -5.47 -4.38 15.53
C ARG A 102 -4.58 -3.83 14.41
N PHE A 103 -3.79 -4.72 13.80
CA PHE A 103 -2.96 -4.41 12.64
C PHE A 103 -1.91 -3.29 12.86
N PHE A 104 -1.56 -2.97 14.11
CA PHE A 104 -0.59 -1.91 14.45
C PHE A 104 0.77 -2.03 13.75
N GLY A 105 1.17 -3.25 13.36
CA GLY A 105 2.41 -3.51 12.63
C GLY A 105 2.39 -3.00 11.18
N ARG A 106 1.22 -2.97 10.52
CA ARG A 106 1.11 -2.63 9.09
C ARG A 106 1.52 -1.20 8.76
N PRO A 107 1.06 -0.17 9.49
CA PRO A 107 1.56 1.19 9.25
C PRO A 107 3.07 1.33 9.43
N ARG A 108 3.67 0.64 10.41
CA ARG A 108 5.14 0.63 10.58
C ARG A 108 5.83 -0.04 9.42
N GLN A 109 5.33 -1.19 8.98
CA GLN A 109 5.87 -1.93 7.83
C GLN A 109 5.93 -1.04 6.59
N PHE A 110 4.82 -0.40 6.21
CA PHE A 110 4.78 0.49 5.05
C PHE A 110 5.70 1.71 5.19
N ARG A 111 5.74 2.34 6.36
CA ARG A 111 6.65 3.47 6.61
C ARG A 111 8.12 3.05 6.55
N ALA A 112 8.48 1.91 7.14
CA ALA A 112 9.84 1.39 7.12
C ALA A 112 10.29 1.03 5.70
N LEU A 113 9.45 0.32 4.95
CA LEU A 113 9.71 -0.02 3.54
C LEU A 113 9.89 1.22 2.68
N ASN A 114 8.99 2.21 2.80
CA ASN A 114 9.12 3.47 2.08
C ASN A 114 10.44 4.19 2.42
N ASN A 115 10.89 4.17 3.67
CA ASN A 115 12.17 4.78 4.05
C ASN A 115 13.37 4.02 3.47
N VAL A 116 13.31 2.69 3.39
CA VAL A 116 14.32 1.87 2.73
C VAL A 116 14.41 2.20 1.24
N PHE A 117 13.28 2.31 0.54
CA PHE A 117 13.27 2.71 -0.88
C PHE A 117 13.78 4.14 -1.09
N LYS A 118 13.37 5.10 -0.25
CA LYS A 118 13.75 6.52 -0.40
C LYS A 118 15.19 6.83 -0.03
N HIS A 119 15.75 6.17 0.98
CA HIS A 119 17.03 6.58 1.59
C HIS A 119 18.13 5.55 1.53
N GLN A 120 17.81 4.28 1.28
CA GLN A 120 18.79 3.18 1.18
C GLN A 120 18.72 2.50 -0.18
N GLU A 121 18.07 3.14 -1.17
CA GLU A 121 17.93 2.64 -2.53
C GLU A 121 17.35 1.21 -2.63
N GLY A 122 16.53 0.82 -1.65
CA GLY A 122 15.95 -0.52 -1.59
C GLY A 122 16.83 -1.57 -0.91
N PHE A 123 17.98 -1.22 -0.33
CA PHE A 123 18.84 -2.14 0.43
C PHE A 123 18.52 -2.07 1.93
N ILE A 124 18.24 -3.21 2.55
CA ILE A 124 18.02 -3.33 3.99
C ILE A 124 19.36 -3.64 4.64
N GLU A 125 19.83 -2.71 5.47
CA GLU A 125 20.99 -2.91 6.35
C GLU A 125 20.65 -2.40 7.76
N ALA A 126 20.47 -3.32 8.72
CA ALA A 126 19.99 -3.02 10.07
C ALA A 126 20.93 -2.10 10.87
N ALA A 127 22.23 -2.17 10.56
CA ALA A 127 23.24 -1.32 11.17
C ALA A 127 23.09 0.15 10.76
N SER A 128 22.65 0.43 9.53
CA SER A 128 22.68 1.77 8.94
C SER A 128 21.42 2.60 9.18
N SER A 129 20.28 1.98 9.52
CA SER A 129 19.01 2.72 9.72
C SER A 129 18.06 2.07 10.72
N ARG A 130 17.35 2.90 11.52
CA ARG A 130 16.27 2.47 12.41
C ARG A 130 15.12 1.79 11.66
N SER A 131 14.82 2.23 10.43
CA SER A 131 13.75 1.63 9.62
C SER A 131 14.13 0.23 9.11
N ALA A 132 15.38 0.06 8.67
CA ALA A 132 15.90 -1.24 8.27
C ALA A 132 16.00 -2.19 9.47
N ARG A 133 16.50 -1.70 10.61
CA ARG A 133 16.55 -2.46 11.85
C ARG A 133 15.18 -2.98 12.27
N PHE A 134 14.15 -2.14 12.23
CA PHE A 134 12.78 -2.58 12.50
C PHE A 134 12.34 -3.74 11.60
N LEU A 135 12.65 -3.68 10.30
CA LEU A 135 12.30 -4.74 9.36
C LEU A 135 13.03 -6.06 9.63
N VAL A 136 14.25 -5.98 10.14
CA VAL A 136 15.06 -7.16 10.51
C VAL A 136 14.65 -7.73 11.87
N ASP A 137 14.55 -6.89 12.90
CA ASP A 137 14.23 -7.29 14.27
C ASP A 137 12.83 -7.93 14.39
N ASP A 138 11.85 -7.44 13.62
CA ASP A 138 10.50 -8.01 13.59
C ASP A 138 10.37 -9.22 12.62
N GLY A 139 11.48 -9.66 12.01
CA GLY A 139 11.52 -10.87 11.19
C GLY A 139 10.87 -10.75 9.80
N TYR A 140 10.67 -9.54 9.28
CA TYR A 140 10.15 -9.34 7.93
C TYR A 140 11.18 -9.70 6.87
N PHE A 141 12.45 -9.37 7.11
CA PHE A 141 13.55 -9.62 6.17
C PHE A 141 14.84 -9.99 6.90
N PRO A 142 15.71 -10.82 6.29
CA PRO A 142 17.10 -10.93 6.72
C PRO A 142 17.83 -9.59 6.58
N ASP A 143 18.89 -9.40 7.36
CA ASP A 143 19.82 -8.29 7.15
C ASP A 143 20.53 -8.42 5.78
N CYS A 144 21.00 -7.32 5.22
CA CYS A 144 21.64 -7.25 3.89
C CYS A 144 20.75 -7.74 2.73
N THR A 145 19.46 -7.38 2.74
CA THR A 145 18.49 -7.78 1.70
C THR A 145 18.29 -6.67 0.66
N TYR A 146 18.35 -6.99 -0.64
CA TYR A 146 18.04 -6.03 -1.71
C TYR A 146 16.63 -6.21 -2.27
N LEU A 147 15.77 -5.20 -2.08
CA LEU A 147 14.35 -5.27 -2.39
C LEU A 147 14.00 -5.05 -3.87
N LYS A 148 14.84 -4.35 -4.64
CA LYS A 148 14.51 -3.90 -6.02
C LYS A 148 14.38 -5.01 -7.07
N HIS A 149 14.70 -6.24 -6.70
CA HIS A 149 14.59 -7.41 -7.56
C HIS A 149 13.66 -8.49 -7.00
N LEU A 150 12.99 -8.18 -5.89
CA LEU A 150 12.03 -9.10 -5.29
C LEU A 150 10.65 -8.86 -5.90
N PRO A 151 9.86 -9.92 -6.16
CA PRO A 151 8.48 -9.73 -6.55
C PRO A 151 7.71 -9.05 -5.42
N ALA A 152 6.66 -8.29 -5.76
CA ALA A 152 5.87 -7.52 -4.79
C ALA A 152 5.37 -8.36 -3.60
N SER A 153 5.00 -9.62 -3.86
CA SER A 153 4.56 -10.59 -2.86
C SER A 153 5.64 -11.01 -1.85
N SER A 154 6.92 -10.89 -2.22
CA SER A 154 8.05 -11.10 -1.32
C SER A 154 8.39 -9.86 -0.50
N ILE A 155 7.98 -8.66 -0.94
CA ILE A 155 8.20 -7.41 -0.20
C ILE A 155 7.07 -7.19 0.81
N VAL A 156 5.82 -7.35 0.38
CA VAL A 156 4.65 -7.33 1.26
C VAL A 156 3.75 -8.51 0.87
N PRO A 157 3.79 -9.61 1.65
CA PRO A 157 2.88 -10.73 1.47
C PRO A 157 1.43 -10.26 1.56
N GLU A 158 0.59 -10.78 0.66
CA GLU A 158 -0.82 -10.38 0.54
C GLU A 158 -0.97 -8.85 0.47
N PHE A 159 -0.17 -8.20 -0.38
CA PHE A 159 -0.03 -6.75 -0.49
C PHE A 159 -1.38 -6.00 -0.41
N GLU A 160 -2.37 -6.45 -1.18
CA GLU A 160 -3.69 -5.83 -1.21
C GLU A 160 -4.34 -5.86 0.18
N LEU A 161 -4.39 -7.02 0.82
CA LEU A 161 -4.91 -7.13 2.20
C LEU A 161 -4.11 -6.24 3.16
N ALA A 162 -2.78 -6.22 3.06
CA ALA A 162 -1.93 -5.40 3.92
C ALA A 162 -2.25 -3.90 3.81
N VAL A 163 -2.60 -3.40 2.62
CA VAL A 163 -3.08 -2.02 2.43
C VAL A 163 -4.36 -1.80 3.22
N PHE A 164 -5.35 -2.69 3.08
CA PHE A 164 -6.62 -2.58 3.80
C PHE A 164 -6.46 -2.71 5.32
N GLU A 165 -5.57 -3.57 5.79
CA GLU A 165 -5.24 -3.70 7.22
C GLU A 165 -4.58 -2.43 7.77
N ALA A 166 -3.69 -1.79 7.00
CA ALA A 166 -3.12 -0.49 7.38
C ALA A 166 -4.22 0.57 7.52
N PHE A 167 -5.13 0.68 6.54
CA PHE A 167 -6.24 1.64 6.61
C PHE A 167 -7.24 1.31 7.73
N ALA A 168 -7.54 0.04 7.98
CA ALA A 168 -8.37 -0.39 9.11
C ALA A 168 -7.80 0.15 10.43
N HIS A 169 -6.48 0.04 10.64
CA HIS A 169 -5.82 0.59 11.81
C HIS A 169 -5.99 2.12 11.92
N LEU A 170 -5.81 2.86 10.82
CA LEU A 170 -5.99 4.33 10.82
C LEU A 170 -7.44 4.74 11.14
N TYR A 171 -8.42 4.02 10.57
CA TYR A 171 -9.83 4.24 10.89
C TYR A 171 -10.14 3.91 12.36
N GLU A 172 -9.64 2.80 12.89
CA GLU A 172 -9.81 2.42 14.30
C GLU A 172 -9.28 3.50 15.24
N ILE A 173 -8.12 4.11 14.94
CA ILE A 173 -7.60 5.23 15.73
C ILE A 173 -8.57 6.41 15.68
N ALA A 174 -8.93 6.88 14.47
CA ALA A 174 -9.76 8.08 14.33
C ALA A 174 -11.14 7.92 14.97
N LEU A 175 -11.78 6.76 14.77
CA LEU A 175 -13.12 6.48 15.27
C LEU A 175 -13.11 6.22 16.79
N SER A 176 -12.10 5.51 17.32
CA SER A 176 -12.00 5.30 18.77
C SER A 176 -11.78 6.60 19.53
N VAL A 177 -10.92 7.49 19.03
CA VAL A 177 -10.71 8.83 19.60
C VAL A 177 -12.00 9.65 19.58
N ALA A 178 -12.82 9.49 18.53
CA ALA A 178 -14.10 10.19 18.39
C ALA A 178 -15.26 9.55 19.16
N GLY A 179 -15.06 8.40 19.84
CA GLY A 179 -16.12 7.66 20.52
C GLY A 179 -17.14 7.02 19.56
N ILE A 180 -16.74 6.74 18.32
CA ILE A 180 -17.61 6.20 17.26
C ILE A 180 -17.37 4.69 17.11
N PRO A 181 -18.45 3.89 17.03
CA PRO A 181 -18.32 2.46 16.77
C PRO A 181 -17.62 2.16 15.44
N VAL A 182 -16.61 1.29 15.48
CA VAL A 182 -15.88 0.83 14.29
C VAL A 182 -16.69 -0.27 13.60
N ARG A 183 -17.34 0.06 12.48
CA ARG A 183 -18.24 -0.86 11.75
C ARG A 183 -17.55 -2.11 11.15
N HIS A 184 -16.25 -2.03 10.92
CA HIS A 184 -15.45 -3.14 10.41
C HIS A 184 -14.68 -3.89 11.51
N SER A 185 -14.95 -3.58 12.78
CA SER A 185 -14.35 -4.30 13.91
C SER A 185 -14.68 -5.80 13.80
N GLY A 186 -13.67 -6.64 14.05
CA GLY A 186 -13.81 -8.10 13.94
C GLY A 186 -13.58 -8.67 12.55
N LYS A 187 -13.73 -7.90 11.46
CA LYS A 187 -13.56 -8.41 10.09
C LYS A 187 -12.09 -8.69 9.75
N SER A 188 -11.83 -9.64 8.84
CA SER A 188 -10.48 -9.98 8.37
C SER A 188 -10.53 -10.46 6.91
N GLY A 189 -9.37 -10.55 6.25
CA GLY A 189 -9.28 -11.05 4.87
C GLY A 189 -10.19 -10.30 3.89
N GLN A 190 -10.90 -11.06 3.05
CA GLN A 190 -11.80 -10.50 2.04
C GLN A 190 -12.96 -9.70 2.64
N ASP A 191 -13.49 -10.11 3.79
CA ASP A 191 -14.60 -9.39 4.45
C ASP A 191 -14.18 -8.00 4.91
N LEU A 192 -12.93 -7.85 5.37
CA LEU A 192 -12.37 -6.55 5.73
C LEU A 192 -12.24 -5.66 4.50
N MET A 193 -11.65 -6.21 3.42
CA MET A 193 -11.43 -5.48 2.17
C MET A 193 -12.75 -4.98 1.58
N GLN A 194 -13.74 -5.86 1.48
CA GLN A 194 -15.08 -5.52 0.98
C GLN A 194 -15.74 -4.44 1.86
N SER A 195 -15.69 -4.60 3.19
CA SER A 195 -16.28 -3.62 4.11
C SER A 195 -15.65 -2.23 4.00
N LEU A 196 -14.34 -2.14 3.76
CA LEU A 196 -13.65 -0.87 3.60
C LEU A 196 -13.93 -0.24 2.23
N ARG A 197 -14.07 -1.05 1.17
CA ARG A 197 -14.52 -0.54 -0.15
C ARG A 197 -15.91 0.06 -0.09
N GLU A 198 -16.85 -0.63 0.55
CA GLU A 198 -18.22 -0.13 0.76
C GLU A 198 -18.25 1.15 1.59
N PHE A 199 -17.33 1.28 2.55
CA PHE A 199 -17.25 2.44 3.42
C PHE A 199 -16.60 3.66 2.75
N ALA A 200 -15.51 3.45 2.01
CA ALA A 200 -14.62 4.53 1.57
C ALA A 200 -14.61 4.75 0.06
N VAL A 201 -14.83 3.72 -0.74
CA VAL A 201 -14.60 3.73 -2.19
C VAL A 201 -15.92 3.88 -2.95
N PHE A 202 -16.87 2.97 -2.74
CA PHE A 202 -18.15 2.98 -3.47
C PHE A 202 -18.98 4.26 -3.28
N PRO A 203 -19.07 4.85 -2.07
CA PRO A 203 -19.83 6.09 -1.88
C PRO A 203 -19.28 7.28 -2.65
N ILE A 204 -18.02 7.25 -3.09
CA ILE A 204 -17.41 8.30 -3.91
C ILE A 204 -17.61 8.01 -5.40
N ILE A 205 -17.51 6.74 -5.81
CA ILE A 205 -17.62 6.35 -7.22
C ILE A 205 -19.09 6.38 -7.70
N GLU A 206 -20.02 5.84 -6.93
CA GLU A 206 -21.43 5.71 -7.36
C GLU A 206 -22.09 7.03 -7.75
N PRO A 207 -21.96 8.14 -6.99
CA PRO A 207 -22.52 9.43 -7.41
C PRO A 207 -21.91 9.97 -8.71
N THR A 208 -20.73 9.50 -9.09
CA THR A 208 -19.94 10.03 -10.21
C THR A 208 -20.26 9.31 -11.53
N LEU A 209 -20.68 8.04 -11.48
CA LEU A 209 -21.03 7.24 -12.66
C LEU A 209 -22.48 7.45 -13.14
N TRP A 210 -23.38 7.88 -12.27
CA TRP A 210 -24.82 8.00 -12.57
C TRP A 210 -25.30 9.46 -12.72
N ARG A 211 -24.38 10.43 -12.75
CA ARG A 211 -24.67 11.85 -12.98
C ARG A 211 -24.26 12.36 -14.37
N SER A 212 -23.97 11.45 -15.31
CA SER A 212 -23.78 11.76 -16.73
C SER A 212 -25.09 11.76 -17.49
#